data_AF-R9C7G8-F1
#
_entry.id   AF-R9C7G8-F1
#
_cell.length_a   1.000
_cell.length_b   1.000
_cell.length_c   1.000
_cell.angle_alpha   90.00
_cell.angle_beta   90.00
_cell.angle_gamma   90.00
#
_symmetry.space_group_name_H-M   'P 1'
#
loop_
_entity.id
_entity.type
_entity.pdbx_description
1 polymer ?
#
loop_
_entity_poly.entity_id
_entity_poly.type
_entity_poly.pdbx_seq_one_letter_code
_entity_poly.pdbx_strand_id
1 'polypeptide(L)'
;MTNEELVQEYQNGNHQALDDLINQNNGLVYYFANKYLPICPKATMDMEDLLQEGWMGFVDAAQKYDPNKPLEKEEAEPICLEDEEENKAVMFSSYAGRAIQNNILRAINRSIPRKKKSDTYSEPIMVNSVNAFLPGSDDTTLEELLPDEGSMESFKDIEEDFDNKLLRKDLIQMLDSVFGGEFQFNGIDFKGVDNINSLFHKVRDGITAKEVLLLHYGLFGKEMSFKEIGKQVGLTGSRIEQIEFAGIKRIRKSEQGKDFMTKYEVDYVDELLFRKQMINKYSSPEKVVDRIESIDNLLKQYI
;
A
#
# COMPACT_ATOMS: atom_id res chain seq x y z
N MET A 1 40.31 14.61 17.52
CA MET A 1 40.20 15.13 16.16
C MET A 1 39.37 16.40 16.21
N THR A 2 39.76 17.40 15.44
CA THR A 2 38.97 18.64 15.29
C THR A 2 37.71 18.37 14.47
N ASN A 3 36.76 19.29 14.49
CA ASN A 3 35.56 19.18 13.67
C ASN A 3 35.90 19.12 12.17
N GLU A 4 36.87 19.92 11.74
CA GLU A 4 37.32 20.00 10.35
C GLU A 4 37.97 18.68 9.89
N GLU A 5 38.79 18.06 10.75
CA GLU A 5 39.38 16.73 10.49
C GLU A 5 38.30 15.65 10.36
N LEU A 6 37.34 15.63 11.30
CA LEU A 6 36.24 14.66 11.31
C LEU A 6 35.35 14.78 10.08
N VAL A 7 35.08 16.01 9.62
CA VAL A 7 34.32 16.25 8.39
C VAL A 7 35.06 15.71 7.16
N GLN A 8 36.38 15.94 7.06
CA GLN A 8 37.18 15.41 5.95
C GLN A 8 37.19 13.87 5.95
N GLU A 9 37.38 13.24 7.11
CA GLU A 9 37.30 11.79 7.27
C GLU A 9 35.92 11.24 6.85
N TYR A 10 34.85 11.91 7.27
CA TYR A 10 33.49 11.54 6.87
C TYR A 10 33.28 11.64 5.35
N GLN A 11 33.73 12.74 4.73
CA GLN A 11 33.65 12.94 3.28
C GLN A 11 34.48 11.92 2.49
N ASN A 12 35.56 11.40 3.09
CA ASN A 12 36.38 10.30 2.54
C ASN A 12 35.73 8.90 2.69
N GLY A 13 34.53 8.82 3.29
CA GLY A 13 33.76 7.58 3.44
C GLY A 13 33.86 6.91 4.81
N ASN A 14 34.54 7.53 5.78
CA ASN A 14 34.61 7.02 7.15
C ASN A 14 33.35 7.43 7.93
N HIS A 15 32.37 6.54 7.99
CA HIS A 15 31.09 6.82 8.64
C HIS A 15 31.21 6.96 10.16
N GLN A 16 32.21 6.33 10.78
CA GLN A 16 32.45 6.45 12.23
C GLN A 16 32.89 7.88 12.62
N ALA A 17 33.52 8.61 11.71
CA ALA A 17 33.88 10.01 11.93
C ALA A 17 32.64 10.92 12.06
N LEU A 18 31.52 10.57 11.41
CA LEU A 18 30.27 11.31 11.55
C LEU A 18 29.69 11.12 12.97
N ASP A 19 29.73 9.89 13.50
CA ASP A 19 29.25 9.61 14.86
C ASP A 19 30.04 10.42 15.90
N ASP A 20 31.37 10.45 15.76
CA ASP A 20 32.25 11.25 16.62
C ASP A 20 31.96 12.76 16.48
N LEU A 21 31.72 13.23 15.25
CA LEU A 21 31.37 14.63 14.98
C LEU A 21 30.03 15.03 15.60
N ILE A 22 29.01 14.17 15.49
CA ILE A 22 27.69 14.35 16.10
C ILE A 22 27.84 14.44 17.62
N ASN A 23 28.53 13.47 18.22
CA ASN A 23 28.72 13.41 19.66
C ASN A 23 29.42 14.66 20.22
N GLN A 24 30.43 15.19 19.51
CA GLN A 24 31.14 16.41 19.91
C GLN A 24 30.28 17.68 19.79
N ASN A 25 29.32 17.72 18.88
CA ASN A 25 28.58 18.94 18.53
C ASN A 25 27.11 18.92 18.93
N ASN A 26 26.67 17.93 19.71
CA ASN A 26 25.31 17.85 20.27
C ASN A 26 24.80 19.19 20.83
N GLY A 27 25.61 19.87 21.64
CA GLY A 27 25.24 21.14 22.26
C GLY A 27 24.87 22.25 21.27
N LEU A 28 25.44 22.24 20.06
CA LEU A 28 25.15 23.23 19.02
C LEU A 28 23.72 23.04 18.48
N VAL A 29 23.32 21.80 18.20
CA VAL A 29 21.96 21.48 17.71
C VAL A 29 20.93 21.79 18.80
N TYR A 30 21.19 21.36 20.04
CA TYR A 30 20.33 21.68 21.18
C TYR A 30 20.19 23.19 21.40
N TYR A 31 21.26 23.97 21.22
CA TYR A 31 21.19 25.43 21.34
C TYR A 31 20.21 26.04 20.32
N PHE A 32 20.30 25.65 19.05
CA PHE A 32 19.39 26.17 18.02
C PHE A 32 17.96 25.66 18.19
N ALA A 33 17.75 24.39 18.53
CA ALA A 33 16.43 23.86 18.82
C ALA A 33 15.76 24.64 19.97
N ASN A 34 16.45 24.84 21.09
CA ASN A 34 15.94 25.65 22.20
C ASN A 34 15.68 27.11 21.82
N LYS A 35 16.52 27.70 20.96
CA LYS A 35 16.34 29.07 20.46
C LYS A 35 15.03 29.25 19.69
N TYR A 36 14.61 28.23 18.94
CA TYR A 36 13.41 28.29 18.09
C TYR A 36 12.15 27.68 18.73
N LEU A 37 12.29 26.92 19.83
CA LEU A 37 11.19 26.33 20.59
C LEU A 37 10.01 27.28 20.88
N PRO A 38 10.21 28.57 21.23
CA PRO A 38 9.09 29.48 21.49
C PRO A 38 8.19 29.76 20.27
N ILE A 39 8.64 29.46 19.05
CA ILE A 39 7.90 29.70 17.80
C ILE A 39 7.08 28.46 17.40
N CYS A 40 7.44 27.28 17.91
CA CYS A 40 6.84 25.99 17.59
C CYS A 40 5.33 25.84 17.86
N PRO A 41 4.73 26.47 18.89
CA PRO A 41 3.29 26.35 19.11
C PRO A 41 2.44 26.79 17.91
N LYS A 42 2.97 27.66 17.04
CA LYS A 42 2.30 28.09 15.81
C LYS A 42 2.45 27.11 14.64
N ALA A 43 3.41 26.21 14.74
CA ALA A 43 3.84 25.30 13.68
C ALA A 43 3.47 23.84 13.99
N THR A 44 2.77 23.56 15.10
CA THR A 44 2.45 22.21 15.58
C THR A 44 3.64 21.26 15.56
N MET A 45 4.81 21.77 15.96
CA MET A 45 6.05 21.02 16.12
C MET A 45 6.41 20.95 17.60
N ASP A 46 7.11 19.91 18.00
CA ASP A 46 7.67 19.77 19.33
C ASP A 46 9.22 19.91 19.34
N MET A 47 9.83 19.63 20.49
CA MET A 47 11.28 19.71 20.65
C MET A 47 12.01 18.62 19.86
N GLU A 48 11.42 17.44 19.74
CA GLU A 48 12.03 16.31 19.03
C GLU A 48 12.07 16.61 17.53
N ASP A 49 10.98 17.18 16.98
CA ASP A 49 10.93 17.64 15.59
C ASP A 49 12.04 18.66 15.28
N LEU A 50 12.25 19.64 16.18
CA LEU A 50 13.30 20.64 16.02
C LEU A 50 14.71 20.03 16.05
N LEU A 51 14.93 19.08 16.95
CA LEU A 51 16.21 18.40 17.05
C LEU A 51 16.48 17.60 15.77
N GLN A 52 15.48 16.88 15.26
CA GLN A 52 15.61 16.12 14.01
C GLN A 52 15.96 17.03 12.83
N GLU A 53 15.22 18.13 12.64
CA GLU A 53 15.49 19.09 11.57
C GLU A 53 16.86 19.77 11.73
N GLY A 54 17.27 20.03 12.97
CA GLY A 54 18.60 20.53 13.28
C GLY A 54 19.69 19.52 12.90
N TRP A 55 19.53 18.25 13.24
CA TRP A 55 20.45 17.19 12.87
C TRP A 55 20.54 16.96 11.37
N MET A 56 19.41 16.97 10.67
CA MET A 56 19.39 16.92 9.21
C MET A 56 20.20 18.07 8.61
N GLY A 57 20.01 19.29 9.12
CA GLY A 57 20.82 20.44 8.69
C GLY A 57 22.31 20.32 9.03
N PHE A 58 22.66 19.72 10.16
CA PHE A 58 24.05 19.50 10.56
C PHE A 58 24.75 18.46 9.68
N VAL A 59 24.08 17.33 9.39
CA VAL A 59 24.63 16.27 8.51
C VAL A 59 24.79 16.80 7.08
N ASP A 60 23.80 17.53 6.56
CA ASP A 60 23.89 18.20 5.26
C ASP A 60 25.08 19.17 5.19
N ALA A 61 25.36 19.87 6.30
CA ALA A 61 26.50 20.75 6.40
C ALA A 61 27.82 19.97 6.36
N ALA A 62 27.93 18.86 7.12
CA ALA A 62 29.11 18.00 7.11
C ALA A 62 29.41 17.45 5.71
N GLN A 63 28.38 17.11 4.92
CA GLN A 63 28.56 16.64 3.55
C GLN A 63 29.08 17.71 2.58
N LYS A 64 28.68 18.97 2.77
CA LYS A 64 28.92 20.07 1.80
C LYS A 64 30.02 21.04 2.22
N TYR A 65 30.51 20.94 3.45
CA TYR A 65 31.50 21.86 3.99
C TYR A 65 32.83 21.77 3.22
N ASP A 66 33.32 22.93 2.82
CA ASP A 66 34.64 23.09 2.19
C ASP A 66 35.40 24.21 2.94
N PRO A 67 36.49 23.87 3.66
CA PRO A 67 37.26 24.86 4.42
C PRO A 67 37.98 25.88 3.53
N ASN A 68 38.19 25.59 2.24
CA ASN A 68 38.87 26.48 1.31
C ASN A 68 37.91 27.43 0.58
N LYS A 69 36.59 27.31 0.83
CA LYS A 69 35.62 28.19 0.19
C LYS A 69 35.74 29.61 0.77
N PRO A 70 36.03 30.63 -0.06
CA PRO A 70 36.12 32.02 0.41
C PRO A 70 34.75 32.53 0.86
N LEU A 71 34.72 33.37 1.90
CA LEU A 71 33.51 34.11 2.29
C LEU A 71 33.07 35.02 1.13
N GLU A 72 31.90 34.77 0.57
CA GLU A 72 31.28 35.71 -0.34
C GLU A 72 30.81 36.94 0.46
N LYS A 73 31.07 38.14 -0.05
CA LYS A 73 30.85 39.43 0.66
C LYS A 73 29.43 39.65 1.18
N GLU A 74 28.44 38.92 0.66
CA GLU A 74 27.04 39.00 1.11
C GLU A 74 26.75 38.16 2.37
N GLU A 75 27.61 37.21 2.73
CA GLU A 75 27.45 36.32 3.89
C GLU A 75 28.16 36.82 5.16
N ALA A 76 29.02 37.84 5.04
CA ALA A 76 29.68 38.49 6.17
C ALA A 76 28.77 39.58 6.77
N GLU A 77 28.28 39.36 7.99
CA GLU A 77 27.65 40.46 8.76
C GLU A 77 28.64 41.62 8.94
N PRO A 78 28.15 42.88 9.04
CA PRO A 78 29.00 44.07 9.07
C PRO A 78 29.63 44.23 10.45
N ILE A 79 30.67 43.44 10.74
CA ILE A 79 31.46 43.58 11.97
C ILE A 79 32.87 43.97 11.55
N CYS A 80 33.17 45.26 11.74
CA CYS A 80 34.48 45.83 12.04
C CYS A 80 35.66 45.25 11.24
N LEU A 81 35.82 45.68 9.99
CA LEU A 81 37.07 45.55 9.25
C LEU A 81 38.01 46.70 9.68
N GLU A 82 38.76 46.48 10.77
CA GLU A 82 40.09 47.08 10.88
C GLU A 82 41.08 46.16 10.16
N ASP A 83 41.98 46.80 9.43
CA ASP A 83 42.87 46.25 8.41
C ASP A 83 43.67 45.01 8.86
N GLU A 84 43.43 43.87 8.21
CA GLU A 84 44.38 42.78 7.88
C GLU A 84 43.59 41.58 7.29
N GLU A 85 43.36 41.59 5.97
CA GLU A 85 42.69 40.51 5.23
C GLU A 85 43.58 39.26 5.11
N GLU A 86 43.73 38.49 6.19
CA GLU A 86 43.99 37.07 6.05
C GLU A 86 42.67 36.37 5.71
N ASN A 87 42.67 35.65 4.58
CA ASN A 87 41.55 34.88 4.04
C ASN A 87 41.20 33.73 5.01
N LYS A 88 40.52 34.05 6.12
CA LYS A 88 40.30 33.14 7.24
C LYS A 88 39.16 32.17 6.90
N ALA A 89 39.51 30.90 6.73
CA ALA A 89 38.56 29.82 6.52
C ALA A 89 37.44 29.83 7.57
N VAL A 90 36.19 29.65 7.15
CA VAL A 90 35.04 29.57 8.05
C VAL A 90 35.11 28.27 8.83
N MET A 91 35.12 28.34 10.16
CA MET A 91 35.06 27.15 11.03
C MET A 91 33.79 26.33 10.74
N PHE A 92 33.90 25.00 10.79
CA PHE A 92 32.76 24.12 10.52
C PHE A 92 31.56 24.41 11.44
N SER A 93 31.81 24.70 12.72
CA SER A 93 30.74 25.01 13.70
C SER A 93 29.87 26.20 13.27
N SER A 94 30.47 27.22 12.65
CA SER A 94 29.75 28.40 12.15
C SER A 94 28.92 28.06 10.93
N TYR A 95 29.51 27.33 9.97
CA TYR A 95 28.83 26.86 8.77
C TYR A 95 27.64 25.95 9.12
N ALA A 96 27.87 24.96 9.98
CA ALA A 96 26.86 24.04 10.49
C ALA A 96 25.76 24.79 11.25
N GLY A 97 26.11 25.77 12.08
CA GLY A 97 25.12 26.59 12.79
C GLY A 97 24.13 27.30 11.85
N ARG A 98 24.62 27.83 10.73
CA ARG A 98 23.75 28.46 9.72
C ARG A 98 22.87 27.43 9.02
N ALA A 99 23.39 26.25 8.70
CA ALA A 99 22.64 25.17 8.09
C ALA A 99 21.55 24.62 9.01
N ILE A 100 21.86 24.40 10.30
CA ILE A 100 20.90 24.02 11.35
C ILE A 100 19.76 25.05 11.41
N GLN A 101 20.11 26.34 11.57
CA GLN A 101 19.13 27.42 11.65
C GLN A 101 18.21 27.44 10.42
N ASN A 102 18.78 27.32 9.22
CA ASN A 102 18.01 27.36 7.98
C ASN A 102 17.06 26.17 7.84
N ASN A 103 17.48 24.96 8.22
CA ASN A 103 16.62 23.78 8.16
C ASN A 103 15.47 23.87 9.16
N ILE A 104 15.77 24.19 10.43
CA ILE A 104 14.74 24.42 11.45
C ILE A 104 13.73 25.48 11.01
N LEU A 105 14.20 26.65 10.54
CA LEU A 105 13.30 27.70 10.08
C LEU A 105 12.49 27.29 8.85
N ARG A 106 13.04 26.50 7.93
CA ARG A 106 12.29 25.98 6.78
C ARG A 106 11.19 25.02 7.21
N ALA A 107 11.49 24.11 8.15
CA ALA A 107 10.52 23.17 8.70
C ALA A 107 9.38 23.93 9.39
N ILE A 108 9.68 24.82 10.33
CA ILE A 108 8.70 25.69 11.01
C ILE A 108 7.83 26.42 9.98
N ASN A 109 8.43 27.03 8.97
CA ASN A 109 7.69 27.79 7.97
C ASN A 109 6.76 26.94 7.10
N ARG A 110 7.10 25.68 6.84
CA ARG A 110 6.27 24.71 6.11
C ARG A 110 5.10 24.24 6.98
N SER A 111 5.33 24.07 8.28
CA SER A 111 4.32 23.55 9.20
C SER A 111 3.34 24.61 9.70
N ILE A 112 3.63 25.91 9.54
CA ILE A 112 2.66 27.00 9.83
C ILE A 112 1.59 27.05 8.73
N PRO A 113 0.29 26.87 9.06
CA PRO A 113 -0.81 27.02 8.11
C PRO A 113 -0.88 28.43 7.49
N ARG A 114 -1.06 28.50 6.16
CA ARG A 114 -1.15 29.77 5.42
C ARG A 114 -2.37 29.80 4.51
N LYS A 115 -3.06 30.95 4.46
CA LYS A 115 -4.07 31.24 3.44
C LYS A 115 -3.40 31.66 2.13
N LYS A 116 -3.92 31.21 0.99
CA LYS A 116 -3.45 31.65 -0.32
C LYS A 116 -3.97 33.06 -0.59
N LYS A 117 -3.08 34.06 -0.62
CA LYS A 117 -3.46 35.48 -0.77
C LYS A 117 -4.29 35.79 -2.02
N SER A 118 -4.14 35.02 -3.09
CA SER A 118 -4.86 35.22 -4.35
C SER A 118 -6.27 34.60 -4.37
N ASP A 119 -6.62 33.81 -3.37
CA ASP A 119 -7.87 33.06 -3.32
C ASP A 119 -8.71 33.53 -2.13
N THR A 120 -9.82 34.22 -2.44
CA THR A 120 -10.72 34.81 -1.45
C THR A 120 -11.41 33.76 -0.59
N TYR A 121 -11.54 32.51 -1.07
CA TYR A 121 -12.21 31.42 -0.37
C TYR A 121 -11.22 30.47 0.32
N SER A 122 -9.91 30.72 0.21
CA SER A 122 -8.90 29.87 0.85
C SER A 122 -8.94 30.02 2.37
N GLU A 123 -9.19 28.90 3.04
CA GLU A 123 -9.01 28.72 4.48
C GLU A 123 -7.69 27.98 4.75
N PRO A 124 -7.00 28.26 5.88
CA PRO A 124 -5.78 27.57 6.22
C PRO A 124 -6.12 26.13 6.60
N ILE A 125 -5.35 25.19 6.10
CA ILE A 125 -5.45 23.80 6.54
C ILE A 125 -4.98 23.74 7.99
N MET A 126 -5.86 23.35 8.91
CA MET A 126 -5.47 23.11 10.30
C MET A 126 -4.65 21.82 10.35
N VAL A 127 -3.40 21.95 10.76
CA VAL A 127 -2.53 20.81 11.06
C VAL A 127 -2.73 20.48 12.54
N ASN A 128 -3.04 19.22 12.85
CA ASN A 128 -3.14 18.72 14.22
C ASN A 128 -2.13 17.58 14.39
N SER A 129 -1.56 17.46 15.59
CA SER A 129 -0.76 16.28 15.92
C SER A 129 -1.67 15.06 15.99
N VAL A 130 -1.24 13.95 15.39
CA VAL A 130 -1.95 12.67 15.43
C VAL A 130 -2.04 12.14 16.87
N ASN A 131 -1.07 12.51 17.73
CA ASN A 131 -1.04 12.20 19.15
C ASN A 131 -1.90 13.13 20.01
N ALA A 132 -2.60 14.10 19.41
CA ALA A 132 -3.46 15.00 20.17
C ALA A 132 -4.71 14.25 20.66
N PHE A 133 -5.07 14.48 21.92
CA PHE A 133 -6.33 13.98 22.49
C PHE A 133 -7.54 14.65 21.82
N LEU A 134 -8.59 13.87 21.62
CA LEU A 134 -9.85 14.39 21.14
C LEU A 134 -10.53 15.25 22.20
N PRO A 135 -11.09 16.42 21.82
CA PRO A 135 -11.84 17.25 22.76
C PRO A 135 -13.04 16.48 23.34
N GLY A 136 -13.00 16.16 24.63
CA GLY A 136 -14.09 15.48 25.34
C GLY A 136 -13.95 13.96 25.48
N SER A 137 -12.85 13.37 25.01
CA SER A 137 -12.41 12.05 25.45
C SER A 137 -11.24 12.18 26.40
N ASP A 138 -11.12 11.25 27.35
CA ASP A 138 -10.00 11.26 28.31
C ASP A 138 -8.79 10.48 27.77
N ASP A 139 -9.02 9.47 26.93
CA ASP A 139 -7.98 8.50 26.53
C ASP A 139 -7.86 8.24 25.02
N THR A 140 -8.63 8.92 24.16
CA THR A 140 -8.63 8.66 22.70
C THR A 140 -7.84 9.72 21.95
N THR A 141 -6.83 9.30 21.18
CA THR A 141 -6.04 10.18 20.30
C THR A 141 -6.67 10.30 18.91
N LEU A 142 -6.26 11.29 18.13
CA LEU A 142 -6.68 11.42 16.73
C LEU A 142 -6.23 10.23 15.87
N GLU A 143 -5.09 9.61 16.20
CA GLU A 143 -4.59 8.38 15.56
C GLU A 143 -5.62 7.26 15.57
N GLU A 144 -6.28 7.04 16.71
CA GLU A 144 -7.23 5.94 16.90
C GLU A 144 -8.52 6.11 16.07
N LEU A 145 -8.78 7.32 15.57
CA LEU A 145 -9.89 7.58 14.64
C LEU A 145 -9.49 7.45 13.16
N LEU A 146 -8.19 7.39 12.85
CA LEU A 146 -7.76 7.22 11.48
C LEU A 146 -8.03 5.77 11.07
N PRO A 147 -8.91 5.51 10.08
CA PRO A 147 -9.17 4.16 9.63
C PRO A 147 -7.90 3.59 9.00
N ASP A 148 -7.33 2.55 9.61
CA ASP A 148 -6.30 1.74 8.97
C ASP A 148 -6.99 0.81 7.97
N GLU A 149 -7.20 1.31 6.75
CA GLU A 149 -7.81 0.55 5.65
C GLU A 149 -7.08 -0.78 5.38
N GLY A 150 -5.76 -0.84 5.63
CA GLY A 150 -4.93 -2.03 5.42
C GLY A 150 -5.00 -3.07 6.55
N SER A 151 -5.35 -2.66 7.78
CA SER A 151 -5.50 -3.58 8.91
C SER A 151 -6.62 -4.61 8.68
N MET A 152 -7.72 -4.22 8.03
CA MET A 152 -8.84 -5.11 7.76
C MET A 152 -8.63 -6.02 6.54
N GLU A 153 -7.82 -5.60 5.57
CA GLU A 153 -7.56 -6.40 4.36
C GLU A 153 -6.89 -7.73 4.69
N SER A 154 -5.92 -7.73 5.62
CA SER A 154 -5.22 -8.97 6.03
C SER A 154 -6.15 -10.00 6.67
N PHE A 155 -7.17 -9.59 7.41
CA PHE A 155 -8.15 -10.52 7.99
C PHE A 155 -9.16 -11.00 6.96
N LYS A 156 -9.60 -10.12 6.05
CA LYS A 156 -10.51 -10.48 4.95
C LYS A 156 -9.88 -11.52 4.03
N ASP A 157 -8.60 -11.36 3.70
CA ASP A 157 -7.88 -12.32 2.85
C ASP A 157 -7.83 -13.71 3.50
N ILE A 158 -7.61 -13.78 4.82
CA ILE A 158 -7.57 -15.04 5.57
C ILE A 158 -8.95 -15.69 5.65
N GLU A 159 -10.00 -14.89 5.91
CA GLU A 159 -11.39 -15.35 5.94
C GLU A 159 -11.80 -15.90 4.56
N GLU A 160 -11.54 -15.16 3.49
CA GLU A 160 -11.85 -15.57 2.12
C GLU A 160 -11.08 -16.86 1.74
N ASP A 161 -9.82 -16.98 2.13
CA ASP A 161 -9.03 -18.21 1.93
C ASP A 161 -9.63 -19.41 2.67
N PHE A 162 -10.16 -19.19 3.87
CA PHE A 162 -10.78 -20.23 4.68
C PHE A 162 -12.13 -20.66 4.10
N ASP A 163 -12.97 -19.71 3.72
CA ASP A 163 -14.27 -19.95 3.09
C ASP A 163 -14.11 -20.67 1.75
N ASN A 164 -13.14 -20.26 0.92
CA ASN A 164 -12.80 -20.94 -0.33
C ASN A 164 -12.35 -22.39 -0.10
N LYS A 165 -11.57 -22.66 0.96
CA LYS A 165 -11.17 -24.04 1.32
C LYS A 165 -12.37 -24.88 1.75
N LEU A 166 -13.28 -24.31 2.54
CA LEU A 166 -14.49 -24.99 3.00
C LEU A 166 -15.43 -25.31 1.82
N LEU A 167 -15.70 -24.31 0.97
CA LEU A 167 -16.56 -24.46 -0.20
C LEU A 167 -16.03 -25.53 -1.16
N ARG A 168 -14.71 -25.54 -1.43
CA ARG A 168 -14.09 -26.55 -2.29
C ARG A 168 -14.21 -27.96 -1.72
N LYS A 169 -14.00 -28.12 -0.41
CA LYS A 169 -14.15 -29.41 0.27
C LYS A 169 -15.57 -29.94 0.12
N ASP A 170 -16.56 -29.12 0.41
CA ASP A 170 -17.96 -29.51 0.37
C ASP A 170 -18.43 -29.79 -1.07
N LEU A 171 -17.92 -29.03 -2.04
CA LEU A 171 -18.19 -29.25 -3.45
C LEU A 171 -17.65 -30.61 -3.91
N ILE A 172 -16.44 -30.99 -3.52
CA ILE A 172 -15.86 -32.31 -3.84
C ILE A 172 -16.70 -33.43 -3.22
N GLN A 173 -17.09 -33.30 -1.95
CA GLN A 173 -17.94 -34.29 -1.27
C GLN A 173 -19.31 -34.45 -1.94
N MET A 174 -19.90 -33.35 -2.40
CA MET A 174 -21.15 -33.37 -3.16
C MET A 174 -20.95 -34.09 -4.50
N LEU A 175 -19.89 -33.78 -5.25
CA LEU A 175 -19.59 -34.46 -6.51
C LEU A 175 -19.38 -35.97 -6.33
N ASP A 176 -18.68 -36.38 -5.26
CA ASP A 176 -18.51 -37.80 -4.92
C ASP A 176 -19.84 -38.50 -4.68
N SER A 177 -20.71 -37.86 -3.91
CA SER A 177 -22.03 -38.39 -3.57
C SER A 177 -22.96 -38.49 -4.79
N VAL A 178 -22.92 -37.52 -5.70
CA VAL A 178 -23.81 -37.45 -6.88
C VAL A 178 -23.38 -38.41 -7.99
N PHE A 179 -22.08 -38.53 -8.24
CA PHE A 179 -21.57 -39.28 -9.39
C PHE A 179 -21.10 -40.70 -9.04
N GLY A 180 -20.72 -40.96 -7.78
CA GLY A 180 -20.24 -42.26 -7.31
C GLY A 180 -18.84 -42.60 -7.84
N GLY A 181 -17.91 -42.90 -6.93
CA GLY A 181 -16.56 -43.35 -7.26
C GLY A 181 -15.62 -43.23 -6.06
N GLU A 182 -14.85 -44.26 -5.78
CA GLU A 182 -13.82 -44.26 -4.72
C GLU A 182 -12.73 -43.23 -5.06
N PHE A 183 -12.87 -42.01 -4.53
CA PHE A 183 -11.79 -41.05 -4.46
C PHE A 183 -11.58 -40.71 -2.98
N GLN A 184 -10.57 -41.31 -2.36
CA GLN A 184 -10.18 -40.94 -1.00
C GLN A 184 -9.27 -39.71 -1.08
N PHE A 185 -9.80 -38.57 -0.64
CA PHE A 185 -9.03 -37.35 -0.51
C PHE A 185 -8.22 -37.38 0.79
N ASN A 186 -6.91 -37.58 0.69
CA ASN A 186 -6.02 -37.79 1.84
C ASN A 186 -5.49 -36.49 2.49
N GLY A 187 -6.06 -35.33 2.19
CA GLY A 187 -5.84 -34.12 2.99
C GLY A 187 -4.44 -33.50 2.93
N ILE A 188 -3.62 -33.77 1.90
CA ILE A 188 -2.30 -33.16 1.76
C ILE A 188 -2.31 -32.08 0.66
N ASP A 189 -2.02 -30.86 1.10
CA ASP A 189 -1.56 -29.65 0.39
C ASP A 189 -1.87 -29.51 -1.10
N PHE A 190 -2.80 -28.60 -1.40
CA PHE A 190 -3.21 -28.20 -2.74
C PHE A 190 -2.19 -27.30 -3.49
N LYS A 191 -1.01 -27.04 -2.93
CA LYS A 191 0.11 -26.36 -3.61
C LYS A 191 1.10 -27.40 -4.14
N GLY A 192 0.67 -28.19 -5.10
CA GLY A 192 1.51 -29.25 -5.66
C GLY A 192 0.66 -30.34 -6.27
N VAL A 193 0.27 -30.13 -7.52
CA VAL A 193 -0.42 -31.17 -8.28
C VAL A 193 0.56 -32.31 -8.54
N ASP A 194 0.49 -33.36 -7.73
CA ASP A 194 1.16 -34.62 -8.04
C ASP A 194 0.21 -35.66 -8.63
N ASN A 195 -0.99 -35.27 -9.13
CA ASN A 195 -1.87 -36.29 -9.70
C ASN A 195 -2.95 -35.87 -10.72
N ILE A 196 -2.75 -34.82 -11.52
CA ILE A 196 -3.50 -34.65 -12.79
C ILE A 196 -3.38 -35.94 -13.63
N ASN A 197 -2.19 -36.57 -13.63
CA ASN A 197 -1.97 -37.83 -14.33
C ASN A 197 -2.79 -39.01 -13.75
N SER A 198 -3.03 -39.09 -12.43
CA SER A 198 -3.94 -40.13 -11.90
C SER A 198 -5.40 -39.96 -12.30
N LEU A 199 -5.85 -38.72 -12.54
CA LEU A 199 -7.20 -38.47 -13.08
C LEU A 199 -7.31 -39.04 -14.50
N PHE A 200 -6.24 -38.97 -15.30
CA PHE A 200 -6.19 -39.54 -16.65
C PHE A 200 -5.92 -41.04 -16.70
N HIS A 201 -5.41 -41.66 -15.63
CA HIS A 201 -5.01 -43.08 -15.65
C HIS A 201 -6.19 -44.08 -15.74
N LYS A 202 -7.44 -43.64 -15.57
CA LYS A 202 -8.66 -44.45 -15.80
C LYS A 202 -9.30 -44.26 -17.18
N VAL A 203 -8.66 -43.56 -18.11
CA VAL A 203 -9.21 -43.30 -19.46
C VAL A 203 -8.97 -44.49 -20.41
N ARG A 204 -9.50 -45.66 -20.05
CA ARG A 204 -9.80 -46.74 -21.02
C ARG A 204 -11.29 -46.94 -21.24
N ASP A 205 -12.15 -46.43 -20.35
CA ASP A 205 -13.62 -46.61 -20.40
C ASP A 205 -14.44 -45.33 -20.65
N GLY A 206 -13.77 -44.18 -20.87
CA GLY A 206 -14.40 -42.88 -21.17
C GLY A 206 -14.41 -41.90 -19.99
N ILE A 207 -14.37 -40.59 -20.28
CA ILE A 207 -14.38 -39.53 -19.26
C ILE A 207 -15.77 -39.34 -18.64
N THR A 208 -15.80 -39.19 -17.32
CA THR A 208 -17.01 -38.96 -16.54
C THR A 208 -17.35 -37.48 -16.42
N ALA A 209 -18.62 -37.17 -16.13
CA ALA A 209 -19.05 -35.80 -15.87
C ALA A 209 -18.30 -35.16 -14.69
N LYS A 210 -17.99 -35.93 -13.63
CA LYS A 210 -17.19 -35.46 -12.50
C LYS A 210 -15.81 -34.98 -12.94
N GLU A 211 -15.09 -35.77 -13.72
CA GLU A 211 -13.74 -35.43 -14.21
C GLU A 211 -13.77 -34.19 -15.11
N VAL A 212 -14.77 -34.08 -15.98
CA VAL A 212 -14.96 -32.87 -16.81
C VAL A 212 -15.14 -31.62 -15.95
N LEU A 213 -15.97 -31.69 -14.90
CA LEU A 213 -16.19 -30.56 -13.98
C LEU A 213 -14.91 -30.19 -13.21
N LEU A 214 -14.18 -31.18 -12.70
CA LEU A 214 -12.92 -30.95 -11.98
C LEU A 214 -11.86 -30.26 -12.85
N LEU A 215 -11.72 -30.68 -14.10
CA LEU A 215 -10.76 -30.13 -15.06
C LEU A 215 -11.19 -28.77 -15.61
N HIS A 216 -12.47 -28.62 -15.98
CA HIS A 216 -12.96 -27.40 -16.62
C HIS A 216 -12.93 -26.21 -15.66
N TYR A 217 -13.32 -26.41 -14.40
CA TYR A 217 -13.36 -25.35 -13.39
C TYR A 217 -12.10 -25.24 -12.54
N GLY A 218 -11.05 -26.02 -12.84
CA GLY A 218 -9.75 -25.89 -12.17
C GLY A 218 -9.77 -26.25 -10.67
N LEU A 219 -10.61 -27.19 -10.25
CA LEU A 219 -10.75 -27.55 -8.83
C LEU A 219 -9.49 -28.20 -8.21
N PHE A 220 -8.59 -28.70 -9.06
CA PHE A 220 -7.28 -29.27 -8.68
C PHE A 220 -6.11 -28.61 -9.42
N GLY A 221 -6.28 -27.39 -9.95
CA GLY A 221 -5.21 -26.71 -10.67
C GLY A 221 -5.73 -25.68 -11.66
N LYS A 222 -5.07 -25.60 -12.82
CA LYS A 222 -5.47 -24.65 -13.86
C LYS A 222 -6.75 -25.14 -14.57
N GLU A 223 -7.69 -24.22 -14.77
CA GLU A 223 -8.86 -24.46 -15.63
C GLU A 223 -8.44 -24.87 -17.05
N MET A 224 -9.20 -25.78 -17.63
CA MET A 224 -8.99 -26.26 -18.99
C MET A 224 -10.22 -26.01 -19.86
N SER A 225 -9.99 -25.59 -21.10
CA SER A 225 -11.08 -25.46 -22.07
C SER A 225 -11.59 -26.84 -22.53
N PHE A 226 -12.84 -26.92 -22.96
CA PHE A 226 -13.41 -28.17 -23.52
C PHE A 226 -12.60 -28.74 -24.69
N LYS A 227 -11.94 -27.87 -25.49
CA LYS A 227 -11.08 -28.29 -26.59
C LYS A 227 -9.80 -28.98 -26.08
N GLU A 228 -9.20 -28.46 -25.01
CA GLU A 228 -8.00 -29.02 -24.40
C GLU A 228 -8.29 -30.36 -23.72
N ILE A 229 -9.40 -30.44 -22.96
CA ILE A 229 -9.88 -31.69 -22.36
C ILE A 229 -10.16 -32.73 -23.44
N GLY A 230 -10.89 -32.33 -24.50
CA GLY A 230 -11.20 -33.21 -25.63
C GLY A 230 -9.94 -33.76 -26.31
N LYS A 231 -8.92 -32.92 -26.53
CA LYS A 231 -7.64 -33.34 -27.12
C LYS A 231 -6.91 -34.38 -26.27
N GLN A 232 -6.95 -34.27 -24.94
CA GLN A 232 -6.30 -35.22 -24.03
C GLN A 232 -7.01 -36.57 -23.95
N VAL A 233 -8.34 -36.57 -24.06
CA VAL A 233 -9.18 -37.79 -23.92
C VAL A 233 -9.49 -38.43 -25.28
N GLY A 234 -9.17 -37.76 -26.40
CA GLY A 234 -9.50 -38.23 -27.75
C GLY A 234 -10.97 -38.00 -28.14
N LEU A 235 -11.61 -36.98 -27.57
CA LEU A 235 -13.00 -36.59 -27.84
C LEU A 235 -13.08 -35.18 -28.45
N THR A 236 -14.20 -34.87 -29.12
CA THR A 236 -14.45 -33.50 -29.59
C THR A 236 -14.83 -32.59 -28.41
N GLY A 237 -14.49 -31.29 -28.50
CA GLY A 237 -14.89 -30.33 -27.46
C GLY A 237 -16.40 -30.29 -27.22
N SER A 238 -17.21 -30.39 -28.28
CA SER A 238 -18.68 -30.48 -28.17
C SER A 238 -19.14 -31.73 -27.41
N ARG A 239 -18.40 -32.84 -27.48
CA ARG A 239 -18.74 -34.04 -26.70
C ARG A 239 -18.45 -33.81 -25.21
N ILE A 240 -17.36 -33.12 -24.87
CA ILE A 240 -17.04 -32.74 -23.50
C ILE A 240 -18.10 -31.80 -22.93
N GLU A 241 -18.54 -30.80 -23.70
CA GLU A 241 -19.62 -29.89 -23.32
C GLU A 241 -20.94 -30.62 -23.05
N GLN A 242 -21.31 -31.61 -23.85
CA GLN A 242 -22.50 -32.44 -23.59
C GLN A 242 -22.39 -33.24 -22.28
N ILE A 243 -21.20 -33.76 -21.97
CA ILE A 243 -20.93 -34.51 -20.74
C ILE A 243 -21.03 -33.59 -19.52
N GLU A 244 -20.46 -32.38 -19.62
CA GLU A 244 -20.57 -31.33 -18.62
C GLU A 244 -22.04 -30.97 -18.35
N PHE A 245 -22.80 -30.70 -19.41
CA PHE A 245 -24.20 -30.29 -19.30
C PHE A 245 -25.06 -31.38 -18.63
N ALA A 246 -24.83 -32.64 -19.01
CA ALA A 246 -25.48 -33.79 -18.37
C ALA A 246 -25.10 -33.90 -16.89
N GLY A 247 -23.84 -33.60 -16.55
CA GLY A 247 -23.32 -33.53 -15.19
C GLY A 247 -24.05 -32.50 -14.33
N ILE A 248 -24.05 -31.24 -14.77
CA ILE A 248 -24.75 -30.15 -14.07
C ILE A 248 -26.23 -30.48 -13.89
N LYS A 249 -26.89 -31.02 -14.92
CA LYS A 249 -28.30 -31.41 -14.84
C LYS A 249 -28.55 -32.50 -13.79
N ARG A 250 -27.60 -33.42 -13.60
CA ARG A 250 -27.68 -34.46 -12.56
C ARG A 250 -27.51 -33.87 -11.17
N ILE A 251 -26.52 -32.98 -10.97
CA ILE A 251 -26.32 -32.25 -9.70
C ILE A 251 -27.60 -31.53 -9.28
N ARG A 252 -28.18 -30.72 -10.18
CA ARG A 252 -29.40 -29.96 -9.88
C ARG A 252 -30.62 -30.81 -9.51
N LYS A 253 -30.65 -32.07 -9.94
CA LYS A 253 -31.76 -33.01 -9.64
C LYS A 253 -31.52 -33.83 -8.37
N SER A 254 -30.27 -34.07 -8.01
CA SER A 254 -29.89 -34.83 -6.81
C SER A 254 -30.30 -34.10 -5.52
N GLU A 255 -30.55 -34.87 -4.46
CA GLU A 255 -30.83 -34.33 -3.13
C GLU A 255 -29.60 -33.58 -2.58
N GLN A 256 -28.42 -34.20 -2.70
CA GLN A 256 -27.14 -33.63 -2.25
C GLN A 256 -26.80 -32.32 -2.96
N GLY A 257 -27.09 -32.21 -4.25
CA GLY A 257 -26.89 -30.97 -5.00
C GLY A 257 -27.86 -29.87 -4.56
N LYS A 258 -29.09 -30.21 -4.18
CA LYS A 258 -30.05 -29.24 -3.61
C LYS A 258 -29.61 -28.78 -2.23
N ASP A 259 -29.22 -29.71 -1.36
CA ASP A 259 -28.72 -29.39 -0.02
C ASP A 259 -27.48 -28.49 -0.07
N PHE A 260 -26.56 -28.76 -1.01
CA PHE A 260 -25.40 -27.91 -1.25
C PHE A 260 -25.82 -26.50 -1.70
N MET A 261 -26.75 -26.39 -2.66
CA MET A 261 -27.23 -25.07 -3.12
C MET A 261 -27.95 -24.30 -2.00
N THR A 262 -28.73 -24.98 -1.15
CA THR A 262 -29.42 -24.36 0.00
C THR A 262 -28.43 -23.91 1.07
N LYS A 263 -27.39 -24.70 1.34
CA LYS A 263 -26.35 -24.37 2.32
C LYS A 263 -25.62 -23.06 2.00
N TYR A 264 -25.41 -22.79 0.71
CA TYR A 264 -24.70 -21.61 0.19
C TYR A 264 -25.65 -20.62 -0.51
N GLU A 265 -26.95 -20.69 -0.22
CA GLU A 265 -27.97 -19.90 -0.91
C GLU A 265 -27.83 -18.41 -0.61
N VAL A 266 -27.43 -18.05 0.62
CA VAL A 266 -27.23 -16.65 1.04
C VAL A 266 -26.09 -16.00 0.26
N ASP A 267 -24.92 -16.64 0.22
CA ASP A 267 -23.74 -16.15 -0.50
C ASP A 267 -24.01 -16.01 -2.01
N TYR A 268 -24.77 -16.96 -2.57
CA TYR A 268 -25.15 -16.95 -3.98
C TYR A 268 -26.20 -15.88 -4.33
N VAL A 269 -27.18 -15.67 -3.45
CA VAL A 269 -28.22 -14.65 -3.64
C VAL A 269 -27.62 -13.25 -3.54
N ASP A 270 -26.71 -13.01 -2.60
CA ASP A 270 -26.04 -11.72 -2.46
C ASP A 270 -25.13 -11.42 -3.66
N GLU A 271 -24.37 -12.41 -4.17
CA GLU A 271 -23.58 -12.21 -5.38
C GLU A 271 -24.46 -12.01 -6.63
N LEU A 272 -25.57 -12.72 -6.76
CA LEU A 272 -26.53 -12.50 -7.84
C LEU A 272 -27.22 -11.13 -7.75
N LEU A 273 -27.57 -10.67 -6.55
CA LEU A 273 -28.10 -9.34 -6.31
C LEU A 273 -27.06 -8.27 -6.65
N PHE A 274 -25.80 -8.47 -6.27
CA PHE A 274 -24.68 -7.60 -6.63
C PHE A 274 -24.48 -7.54 -8.15
N ARG A 275 -24.40 -8.69 -8.84
CA ARG A 275 -24.29 -8.75 -10.30
C ARG A 275 -25.49 -8.10 -11.00
N LYS A 276 -26.71 -8.31 -10.48
CA LYS A 276 -27.94 -7.65 -10.98
C LYS A 276 -27.87 -6.13 -10.79
N GLN A 277 -27.41 -5.64 -9.65
CA GLN A 277 -27.22 -4.21 -9.40
C GLN A 277 -26.14 -3.61 -10.32
N MET A 278 -25.05 -4.34 -10.56
CA MET A 278 -24.00 -3.94 -11.50
C MET A 278 -24.54 -3.86 -12.92
N ILE A 279 -25.30 -4.85 -13.39
CA ILE A 279 -25.97 -4.82 -14.70
C ILE A 279 -26.95 -3.63 -14.79
N ASN A 280 -27.75 -3.40 -13.75
CA ASN A 280 -28.70 -2.27 -13.71
C ASN A 280 -28.01 -0.90 -13.72
N LYS A 281 -26.81 -0.77 -13.13
CA LYS A 281 -26.00 0.46 -13.16
C LYS A 281 -25.62 0.88 -14.59
N TYR A 282 -25.52 -0.06 -15.52
CA TYR A 282 -25.26 0.20 -16.94
C TYR A 282 -26.52 0.19 -17.82
N SER A 283 -27.66 -0.26 -17.29
CA SER A 283 -28.90 -0.42 -18.06
C SER A 283 -29.93 0.69 -17.83
N SER A 284 -29.75 1.57 -16.83
CA SER A 284 -30.63 2.73 -16.61
C SER A 284 -30.36 3.82 -17.66
N PRO A 285 -31.30 4.10 -18.59
CA PRO A 285 -31.10 5.05 -19.68
C PRO A 285 -30.74 6.46 -19.20
N GLU A 286 -31.32 6.87 -18.07
CA GLU A 286 -31.10 8.19 -17.45
C GLU A 286 -29.62 8.41 -17.08
N LYS A 287 -28.94 7.42 -16.49
CA LYS A 287 -27.51 7.54 -16.12
C LYS A 287 -26.57 7.55 -17.33
N VAL A 288 -26.99 6.94 -18.44
CA VAL A 288 -26.25 6.99 -19.70
C VAL A 288 -26.42 8.37 -20.34
N VAL A 289 -27.63 8.93 -20.31
CA VAL A 289 -27.93 10.29 -20.76
C VAL A 289 -27.15 11.34 -19.96
N ASP A 290 -27.13 11.24 -18.62
CA ASP A 290 -26.35 12.16 -17.76
C ASP A 290 -24.85 12.13 -18.07
N ARG A 291 -24.30 10.94 -18.35
CA ARG A 291 -22.88 10.80 -18.74
C ARG A 291 -22.61 11.34 -20.13
N ILE A 292 -23.52 11.17 -21.07
CA ILE A 292 -23.42 11.75 -22.42
C ILE A 292 -23.49 13.27 -22.33
N GLU A 293 -24.41 13.85 -21.55
CA GLU A 293 -24.47 15.29 -21.31
C GLU A 293 -23.20 15.83 -20.65
N SER A 294 -22.64 15.10 -19.68
CA SER A 294 -21.37 15.47 -19.06
C SER A 294 -20.21 15.46 -20.06
N ILE A 295 -20.17 14.51 -20.99
CA ILE A 295 -19.16 14.43 -22.05
C ILE A 295 -19.34 15.58 -23.06
N ASP A 296 -20.58 15.86 -23.47
CA ASP A 296 -20.90 16.97 -24.38
C ASP A 296 -20.54 18.33 -23.77
N ASN A 297 -20.78 18.52 -22.47
CA ASN A 297 -20.40 19.74 -21.75
C ASN A 297 -18.88 19.90 -21.65
N LEU A 298 -18.13 18.80 -21.45
CA LEU A 298 -16.67 18.83 -21.48
C LEU A 298 -16.13 19.14 -22.88
N LEU A 299 -16.71 18.56 -23.93
CA LEU A 299 -16.29 18.84 -25.31
C LEU A 299 -16.55 20.30 -25.72
N LYS A 300 -17.64 20.90 -25.23
CA LYS A 300 -17.94 22.33 -25.42
C LYS A 300 -16.96 23.28 -24.73
N GLN A 301 -16.16 22.82 -23.77
CA GLN A 301 -15.12 23.64 -23.14
C GLN A 301 -13.82 23.71 -23.97
N TYR A 302 -13.69 22.87 -25.01
CA TYR A 302 -12.52 22.78 -25.88
C TYR A 302 -12.78 23.24 -27.32
N ILE A 303 -13.94 23.84 -27.59
CA ILE A 303 -14.33 24.50 -28.86
C ILE A 303 -14.59 25.97 -28.55
#